data_AF-A0A0E9N2W3-F1
#
_entry.id   AF-A0A0E9N2W3-F1
#
_cell.length_a   1.000
_cell.length_b   1.000
_cell.length_c   1.000
_cell.angle_alpha   90.00
_cell.angle_beta   90.00
_cell.angle_gamma   90.00
#
_symmetry.space_group_name_H-M   'P 1'
#
loop_
_entity.id
_entity.type
_entity.pdbx_description
1 polymer ?
#
loop_
_entity_poly.entity_id
_entity_poly.type
_entity_poly.pdbx_seq_one_letter_code
_entity_poly.pdbx_strand_id
1 'polypeptide(L)'
;MATNASITASFDDVCPFNYVSFQSKLNHMERNTRTEFFGVRYIINDLGEVVSFYRDLLGFQVDMQVEPGFAKLSKGSLNLYFNKPGFGGAGQSMPDGTVPQPGGWNRIQLGVDNLDALIEQLKAKQASFRNELIVGQGGKQILLKDPSGNLIELFEPKK
;
A
#
# COMPACT_ATOMS: atom_id res chain seq x y z
N MET A 1 13.99 71.21 21.82
CA MET A 1 15.26 70.60 21.36
C MET A 1 15.89 69.90 22.55
N ALA A 2 16.44 68.69 22.34
CA ALA A 2 17.05 67.77 23.31
C ALA A 2 16.06 67.12 24.31
N THR A 3 16.05 65.81 24.60
CA THR A 3 17.01 64.71 24.31
C THR A 3 16.32 63.35 24.55
N ASN A 4 16.66 62.35 23.73
CA ASN A 4 16.33 60.93 23.93
C ASN A 4 17.01 60.38 25.19
N ALA A 5 16.28 59.59 25.97
CA ALA A 5 16.86 58.66 26.94
C ALA A 5 16.36 57.23 26.62
N SER A 6 17.31 56.41 26.18
CA SER A 6 17.18 55.00 25.88
C SER A 6 16.91 54.21 27.16
N ILE A 7 15.87 53.37 27.18
CA ILE A 7 15.70 52.33 28.21
C ILE A 7 16.25 51.04 27.62
N THR A 8 17.45 50.68 28.04
CA THR A 8 18.01 49.33 27.87
C THR A 8 17.45 48.46 28.99
N ALA A 9 16.51 47.57 28.67
CA ALA A 9 16.15 46.46 29.56
C ALA A 9 16.95 45.22 29.13
N SER A 10 17.60 44.60 30.13
CA SER A 10 18.49 43.43 30.00
C SER A 10 17.74 42.20 29.49
N PHE A 11 18.46 41.35 28.75
CA PHE A 11 17.96 40.14 28.08
C PHE A 11 17.90 38.91 29.02
N ASP A 12 17.66 39.10 30.32
CA ASP A 12 17.79 38.05 31.33
C ASP A 12 16.48 37.65 32.05
N ASP A 13 15.34 38.28 31.74
CA ASP A 13 14.06 38.00 32.40
C ASP A 13 13.07 37.20 31.54
N VAL A 14 13.52 36.08 30.96
CA VAL A 14 12.61 35.06 30.41
C VAL A 14 13.09 33.66 30.80
N CYS A 15 12.29 32.98 31.64
CA CYS A 15 12.23 31.54 31.94
C CYS A 15 13.41 30.65 31.48
N PRO A 16 14.00 29.79 32.33
CA PRO A 16 15.03 28.86 31.91
C PRO A 16 14.39 27.72 31.09
N PHE A 17 14.13 27.97 29.80
CA PHE A 17 13.78 26.93 28.85
C PHE A 17 15.08 26.20 28.53
N ASN A 18 15.33 25.11 29.26
CA ASN A 18 16.53 24.29 29.05
C ASN A 18 16.42 23.60 27.68
N TYR A 19 16.89 24.31 26.64
CA TYR A 19 16.76 23.96 25.23
C TYR A 19 17.28 22.55 24.91
N VAL A 20 18.33 22.12 25.62
CA VAL A 20 18.94 20.79 25.49
C VAL A 20 17.98 19.67 25.97
N SER A 21 17.21 19.92 27.03
CA SER A 21 16.22 18.97 27.55
C SER A 21 15.00 18.86 26.64
N PHE A 22 14.59 19.98 26.02
CA PHE A 22 13.48 20.00 25.06
C PHE A 22 13.83 19.32 23.73
N GLN A 23 15.01 19.61 23.17
CA GLN A 23 15.56 18.94 21.99
C GLN A 23 15.77 17.43 22.23
N SER A 24 16.23 17.03 23.42
CA SER A 24 16.34 15.62 23.83
C SER A 24 14.99 14.88 23.82
N LYS A 25 13.92 15.52 24.33
CA LYS A 25 12.55 14.94 24.34
C LYS A 25 11.92 14.89 22.94
N LEU A 26 12.13 15.91 22.11
CA LEU A 26 11.72 15.89 20.69
C LEU A 26 12.44 14.78 19.92
N ASN A 27 13.76 14.67 20.08
CA ASN A 27 14.57 13.59 19.50
C ASN A 27 14.18 12.19 20.02
N HIS A 28 13.56 12.08 21.20
CA HIS A 28 13.12 10.79 21.74
C HIS A 28 11.71 10.40 21.24
N MET A 29 10.82 11.37 21.01
CA MET A 29 9.52 11.14 20.37
C MET A 29 9.67 10.77 18.89
N GLU A 30 10.56 11.44 18.13
CA GLU A 30 10.77 11.15 16.71
C GLU A 30 11.42 9.78 16.44
N ARG A 31 12.12 9.20 17.43
CA ARG A 31 12.75 7.88 17.30
C ARG A 31 11.80 6.70 17.56
N ASN A 32 10.62 6.91 18.15
CA ASN A 32 9.71 5.84 18.57
C ASN A 32 8.45 5.68 17.71
N THR A 33 8.29 6.47 16.65
CA THR A 33 7.13 6.41 15.75
C THR A 33 7.55 6.41 14.28
N ARG A 34 8.63 5.71 13.93
CA ARG A 34 8.97 5.51 12.51
C ARG A 34 7.91 4.63 11.86
N THR A 35 7.25 5.19 10.86
CA THR A 35 6.34 4.45 9.99
C THR A 35 7.12 3.93 8.79
N GLU A 36 7.02 2.63 8.55
CA GLU A 36 7.67 1.97 7.42
C GLU A 36 6.59 1.32 6.54
N PHE A 37 6.80 1.38 5.23
CA PHE A 37 5.92 0.71 4.29
C PHE A 37 6.23 -0.79 4.28
N PHE A 38 5.29 -1.58 4.79
CA PHE A 38 5.42 -3.04 4.79
C PHE A 38 4.82 -3.69 3.54
N GLY A 39 3.66 -3.21 3.09
CA GLY A 39 2.99 -3.76 1.92
C GLY A 39 1.50 -3.44 1.88
N VAL A 40 0.83 -4.04 0.90
CA VAL A 40 -0.61 -3.88 0.67
C VAL A 40 -1.32 -5.17 1.08
N ARG A 41 -2.55 -5.04 1.56
CA ARG A 41 -3.39 -6.18 1.93
C ARG A 41 -4.58 -6.33 1.00
N TYR A 42 -4.82 -7.56 0.57
CA TYR A 42 -6.09 -7.97 -0.01
C TYR A 42 -6.82 -8.96 0.88
N ILE A 43 -8.13 -8.76 0.95
CA ILE A 43 -9.04 -9.76 1.48
C ILE A 43 -9.38 -10.71 0.32
N ILE A 44 -9.53 -11.99 0.63
CA ILE A 44 -9.72 -13.04 -0.39
C ILE A 44 -10.76 -14.07 0.04
N ASN A 45 -11.37 -14.75 -0.92
CA ASN A 45 -12.33 -15.81 -0.69
C ASN A 45 -11.64 -17.18 -0.57
N ASP A 46 -10.69 -17.46 -1.48
CA ASP A 46 -9.96 -18.71 -1.56
C ASP A 46 -8.45 -18.46 -1.69
N LEU A 47 -7.67 -19.05 -0.80
CA LEU A 47 -6.22 -18.85 -0.76
C LEU A 47 -5.51 -19.56 -1.92
N GLY A 48 -5.92 -20.78 -2.25
CA GLY A 48 -5.27 -21.59 -3.27
C GLY A 48 -5.44 -21.00 -4.67
N GLU A 49 -6.65 -20.56 -5.01
CA GLU A 49 -6.94 -19.89 -6.28
C GLU A 49 -6.13 -18.59 -6.42
N VAL A 50 -6.10 -17.78 -5.36
CA VAL A 50 -5.38 -16.50 -5.36
C VAL A 50 -3.86 -16.72 -5.45
N VAL A 51 -3.28 -17.61 -4.65
CA VAL A 51 -1.83 -17.88 -4.70
C VAL A 51 -1.43 -18.36 -6.09
N SER A 52 -2.19 -19.29 -6.67
CA SER A 52 -1.92 -19.80 -8.03
C SER A 52 -2.03 -18.69 -9.07
N PHE A 53 -3.05 -17.83 -8.97
CA PHE A 53 -3.21 -16.68 -9.85
C PHE A 53 -2.00 -15.74 -9.81
N TYR A 54 -1.60 -15.23 -8.63
CA TYR A 54 -0.50 -14.27 -8.54
C TYR A 54 0.86 -14.90 -8.89
N ARG A 55 1.09 -16.15 -8.50
CA ARG A 55 2.32 -16.89 -8.84
C ARG A 55 2.42 -17.15 -10.34
N ASP A 56 1.39 -17.76 -10.94
CA ASP A 56 1.49 -18.35 -12.28
C ASP A 56 1.10 -17.39 -13.41
N LEU A 57 0.26 -16.39 -13.14
CA LEU A 57 -0.15 -15.40 -14.13
C LEU A 57 0.65 -14.10 -14.01
N LEU A 58 1.00 -13.68 -12.78
CA LEU A 58 1.67 -12.40 -12.54
C LEU A 58 3.13 -12.54 -12.10
N GLY A 59 3.63 -13.77 -11.91
CA GLY A 59 5.02 -14.04 -11.57
C GLY A 59 5.42 -13.45 -10.21
N PHE A 60 4.53 -13.51 -9.22
CA PHE A 60 4.87 -13.21 -7.83
C PHE A 60 5.58 -14.42 -7.20
N GLN A 61 6.50 -14.13 -6.29
CA GLN A 61 7.12 -15.13 -5.43
C GLN A 61 6.22 -15.38 -4.20
N VAL A 62 6.05 -16.65 -3.81
CA VAL A 62 5.38 -17.01 -2.56
C VAL A 62 6.42 -17.02 -1.45
N ASP A 63 6.33 -16.07 -0.52
CA ASP A 63 7.26 -15.95 0.61
C ASP A 63 6.79 -16.78 1.81
N MET A 64 5.48 -16.82 2.03
CA MET A 64 4.87 -17.55 3.14
C MET A 64 3.42 -17.92 2.77
N GLN A 65 3.00 -19.12 3.13
CA GLN A 65 1.63 -19.59 2.96
C GLN A 65 1.22 -20.40 4.20
N VAL A 66 0.13 -19.99 4.83
CA VAL A 66 -0.45 -20.61 6.02
C VAL A 66 -1.93 -20.85 5.75
N GLU A 67 -2.24 -22.11 5.45
CA GLU A 67 -3.60 -22.54 5.19
C GLU A 67 -4.51 -22.38 6.42
N PRO A 68 -5.83 -22.15 6.22
CA PRO A 68 -6.51 -21.97 4.94
C PRO A 68 -6.61 -20.50 4.48
N GLY A 69 -5.90 -19.56 5.11
CA GLY A 69 -6.34 -18.17 5.06
C GLY A 69 -5.29 -17.07 5.06
N PHE A 70 -3.99 -17.39 5.02
CA PHE A 70 -2.95 -16.37 4.93
C PHE A 70 -1.85 -16.71 3.92
N ALA A 71 -1.45 -15.72 3.13
CA ALA A 71 -0.19 -15.78 2.41
C ALA A 71 0.47 -14.41 2.32
N LYS A 72 1.79 -14.43 2.18
CA LYS A 72 2.60 -13.29 1.79
C LYS A 72 3.27 -13.62 0.47
N LEU A 73 3.06 -12.77 -0.54
CA LEU A 73 3.74 -12.85 -1.82
C LEU A 73 4.52 -11.56 -2.09
N SER A 74 5.60 -11.66 -2.87
CA SER A 74 6.43 -10.52 -3.25
C SER A 74 6.66 -10.42 -4.75
N LYS A 75 6.83 -9.18 -5.24
CA LYS A 75 7.29 -8.88 -6.60
C LYS A 75 8.14 -7.61 -6.56
N GLY A 76 9.45 -7.75 -6.71
CA GLY A 76 10.38 -6.64 -6.50
C GLY A 76 10.27 -6.10 -5.07
N SER A 77 10.03 -4.80 -4.91
CA SER A 77 9.84 -4.14 -3.61
C SER A 77 8.39 -4.21 -3.08
N LEU A 78 7.45 -4.75 -3.85
CA LEU A 78 6.05 -4.89 -3.43
C LEU A 78 5.87 -6.16 -2.61
N ASN A 79 5.34 -6.03 -1.40
CA ASN A 79 4.78 -7.14 -0.63
C ASN A 79 3.25 -7.07 -0.67
N LEU A 80 2.61 -8.21 -0.96
CA LEU A 80 1.17 -8.43 -0.83
C LEU A 80 0.89 -9.41 0.28
N TYR A 81 -0.06 -9.03 1.14
CA TYR A 81 -0.58 -9.87 2.22
C TYR A 81 -2.02 -10.25 1.87
N PHE A 82 -2.31 -11.54 1.96
CA PHE A 82 -3.64 -12.08 1.72
C PHE A 82 -4.23 -12.58 3.02
N ASN A 83 -5.48 -12.22 3.28
CA ASN A 83 -6.24 -12.70 4.44
C ASN A 83 -7.63 -13.15 4.00
N LYS A 84 -8.01 -14.37 4.36
CA LYS A 84 -9.41 -14.79 4.32
C LYS A 84 -10.18 -14.12 5.47
N PRO A 85 -11.45 -13.72 5.27
CA PRO A 85 -12.31 -13.32 6.38
C PRO A 85 -12.28 -14.35 7.52
N GLY A 86 -12.14 -13.87 8.75
CA GLY A 86 -11.98 -14.68 9.97
C GLY A 86 -10.56 -15.20 10.24
N PHE A 87 -9.59 -15.04 9.33
CA PHE A 87 -8.25 -15.61 9.48
C PHE A 87 -7.16 -14.56 9.75
N GLY A 88 -6.42 -14.77 10.85
CA GLY A 88 -5.44 -13.81 11.36
C GLY A 88 -6.09 -12.51 11.85
N GLY A 89 -5.28 -11.61 12.43
CA GLY A 89 -5.77 -10.34 12.96
C GLY A 89 -6.41 -9.45 11.90
N ALA A 90 -5.91 -9.50 10.68
CA ALA A 90 -6.40 -8.66 9.59
C ALA A 90 -7.65 -9.20 8.88
N GLY A 91 -8.06 -10.44 9.17
CA GLY A 91 -9.33 -11.01 8.70
C GLY A 91 -10.47 -10.87 9.71
N GLN A 92 -10.21 -10.37 10.92
CA GLN A 92 -11.23 -10.28 11.98
C GLN A 92 -12.38 -9.35 11.59
N SER A 93 -13.58 -9.70 12.06
CA SER A 93 -14.73 -8.81 12.02
C SER A 93 -14.46 -7.58 12.88
N MET A 94 -15.02 -6.44 12.48
CA MET A 94 -14.95 -5.20 13.23
C MET A 94 -15.87 -5.26 14.47
N PRO A 95 -15.68 -4.36 15.47
CA PRO A 95 -16.52 -4.33 16.66
C PRO A 95 -18.02 -4.13 16.39
N ASP A 96 -18.37 -3.54 15.25
CA ASP A 96 -19.75 -3.36 14.78
C ASP A 96 -20.32 -4.59 14.03
N GLY A 97 -19.54 -5.67 13.93
CA GLY A 97 -19.90 -6.90 13.25
C GLY A 97 -19.57 -6.94 11.75
N THR A 98 -19.08 -5.85 11.16
CA THR A 98 -18.70 -5.80 9.74
C THR A 98 -17.56 -6.77 9.46
N VAL A 99 -17.74 -7.64 8.46
CA VAL A 99 -16.73 -8.60 8.02
C VAL A 99 -15.94 -8.01 6.85
N PRO A 100 -14.59 -8.02 6.86
CA PRO A 100 -13.79 -7.59 5.71
C PRO A 100 -14.19 -8.34 4.44
N GLN A 101 -14.34 -7.64 3.31
CA GLN A 101 -14.71 -8.23 2.03
C GLN A 101 -13.64 -7.97 0.97
N PRO A 102 -13.43 -8.90 0.02
CA PRO A 102 -12.57 -8.66 -1.13
C PRO A 102 -13.17 -7.61 -2.09
N GLY A 103 -12.32 -7.03 -2.94
CA GLY A 103 -12.73 -6.17 -4.04
C GLY A 103 -12.83 -4.68 -3.68
N GLY A 104 -13.81 -4.00 -4.29
CA GLY A 104 -13.91 -2.54 -4.28
C GLY A 104 -13.12 -1.89 -5.41
N TRP A 105 -12.64 -0.65 -5.19
CA TRP A 105 -11.91 0.13 -6.19
C TRP A 105 -10.42 0.29 -5.89
N ASN A 106 -9.98 -0.05 -4.68
CA ASN A 106 -8.57 -0.01 -4.30
C ASN A 106 -7.78 -1.08 -5.07
N ARG A 107 -6.58 -0.70 -5.51
CA ARG A 107 -5.75 -1.54 -6.38
C ARG A 107 -4.29 -1.17 -6.28
N ILE A 108 -3.45 -2.15 -6.58
CA ILE A 108 -2.05 -1.92 -6.95
C ILE A 108 -1.95 -1.63 -8.44
N GLN A 109 -0.89 -0.94 -8.84
CA GLN A 109 -0.54 -0.72 -10.24
C GLN A 109 0.78 -1.44 -10.56
N LEU A 110 0.80 -2.21 -11.64
CA LEU A 110 1.97 -2.90 -12.16
C LEU A 110 2.34 -2.33 -13.52
N GLY A 111 3.55 -1.77 -13.62
CA GLY A 111 4.12 -1.30 -14.88
C GLY A 111 4.54 -2.47 -15.78
N VAL A 112 4.24 -2.38 -17.07
CA VAL A 112 4.57 -3.40 -18.08
C VAL A 112 5.10 -2.77 -19.36
N ASP A 113 6.00 -3.47 -20.04
CA ASP A 113 6.65 -2.95 -21.27
C ASP A 113 5.78 -3.10 -22.53
N ASN A 114 4.88 -4.08 -22.55
CA ASN A 114 3.97 -4.37 -23.65
C ASN A 114 2.65 -4.91 -23.08
N LEU A 115 1.67 -4.03 -22.92
CA LEU A 115 0.39 -4.36 -22.32
C LEU A 115 -0.48 -5.20 -23.25
N ASP A 116 -0.44 -4.96 -24.56
CA ASP A 116 -1.22 -5.72 -25.53
C ASP A 116 -0.86 -7.22 -25.49
N ALA A 117 0.44 -7.54 -25.53
CA ALA A 117 0.91 -8.93 -25.44
C ALA A 117 0.53 -9.58 -24.11
N LEU A 118 0.62 -8.85 -22.99
CA LEU A 118 0.23 -9.38 -21.68
C LEU A 118 -1.29 -9.63 -21.61
N ILE A 119 -2.12 -8.74 -22.16
CA ILE A 119 -3.58 -8.93 -22.22
C ILE A 119 -3.91 -10.21 -23.00
N GLU A 120 -3.29 -10.44 -24.16
CA GLU A 120 -3.50 -11.65 -24.95
C GLU A 120 -3.15 -12.93 -24.16
N GLN A 121 -2.00 -12.94 -23.50
CA GLN A 121 -1.57 -14.05 -22.65
C GLN A 121 -2.54 -14.31 -21.49
N LEU A 122 -3.01 -13.25 -20.83
CA LEU A 122 -3.96 -13.35 -19.73
C LEU A 122 -5.34 -13.83 -20.20
N LYS A 123 -5.82 -13.34 -21.35
CA LYS A 123 -7.07 -13.80 -21.98
C LYS A 123 -6.99 -15.29 -22.35
N ALA A 124 -5.86 -15.75 -22.89
CA ALA A 124 -5.64 -17.17 -23.18
C ALA A 124 -5.70 -18.06 -21.93
N LYS A 125 -5.35 -17.51 -20.77
CA LYS A 125 -5.48 -18.15 -19.45
C LYS A 125 -6.84 -17.89 -18.77
N GLN A 126 -7.83 -17.37 -19.50
CA GLN A 126 -9.18 -17.08 -19.01
C GLN A 126 -9.23 -16.09 -17.84
N ALA A 127 -8.23 -15.19 -17.75
CA ALA A 127 -8.24 -14.15 -16.74
C ALA A 127 -9.40 -13.15 -16.98
N SER A 128 -9.97 -12.64 -15.89
CA SER A 128 -11.12 -11.73 -15.93
C SER A 128 -10.68 -10.27 -15.87
N PHE A 129 -11.24 -9.42 -16.72
CA PHE A 129 -11.00 -7.98 -16.72
C PHE A 129 -12.26 -7.20 -16.32
N ARG A 130 -12.09 -6.05 -15.67
CA ARG A 130 -13.20 -5.20 -15.24
C ARG A 130 -13.67 -4.22 -16.33
N ASN A 131 -12.78 -3.91 -17.26
CA ASN A 131 -12.96 -3.00 -18.38
C ASN A 131 -12.13 -3.46 -19.58
N GLU A 132 -12.40 -2.84 -20.75
CA GLU A 132 -11.53 -2.95 -21.92
C GLU A 132 -10.30 -2.04 -21.79
N LEU A 133 -9.31 -2.25 -22.67
CA LEU A 133 -8.10 -1.45 -22.76
C LEU A 133 -8.45 0.05 -22.92
N ILE A 134 -7.89 0.88 -22.02
CA ILE A 134 -8.00 2.33 -22.08
C ILE A 134 -6.66 2.90 -22.54
N VAL A 135 -6.70 3.76 -23.57
CA VAL A 135 -5.54 4.51 -24.04
C VAL A 135 -5.72 5.98 -23.63
N GLY A 136 -4.87 6.45 -22.73
CA GLY A 136 -4.87 7.83 -22.25
C GLY A 136 -3.56 8.56 -22.57
N GLN A 137 -3.49 9.82 -22.17
CA GLN A 137 -2.30 10.65 -22.44
C GLN A 137 -1.02 10.11 -21.78
N GLY A 138 -1.14 9.48 -20.61
CA GLY A 138 -0.01 8.91 -19.88
C GLY A 138 0.42 7.52 -20.35
N GLY A 139 -0.37 6.84 -21.17
CA GLY A 139 -0.12 5.44 -21.56
C GLY A 139 -1.39 4.62 -21.67
N LYS A 140 -1.23 3.29 -21.69
CA LYS A 140 -2.33 2.33 -21.76
C LYS A 140 -2.58 1.70 -20.40
N GLN A 141 -3.83 1.40 -20.09
CA GLN A 141 -4.19 0.74 -18.84
C GLN A 141 -5.39 -0.20 -18.99
N ILE A 142 -5.44 -1.23 -18.14
CA ILE A 142 -6.58 -2.12 -17.99
C ILE A 142 -6.64 -2.66 -16.55
N LEU A 143 -7.84 -2.95 -16.06
CA LEU A 143 -8.05 -3.50 -14.72
C LEU A 143 -8.28 -5.01 -14.80
N LEU A 144 -7.28 -5.76 -14.34
CA LEU A 144 -7.33 -7.20 -14.13
C LEU A 144 -8.02 -7.50 -12.79
N LYS A 145 -8.86 -8.53 -12.75
CA LYS A 145 -9.47 -9.05 -11.53
C LYS A 145 -8.77 -10.34 -11.09
N ASP A 146 -8.42 -10.41 -9.81
CA ASP A 146 -8.06 -11.70 -9.20
C ASP A 146 -9.31 -12.58 -8.95
N PRO A 147 -9.16 -13.85 -8.56
CA PRO A 147 -10.29 -14.76 -8.30
C PRO A 147 -11.26 -14.28 -7.22
N SER A 148 -10.79 -13.46 -6.28
CA SER A 148 -11.63 -12.87 -5.23
C SER A 148 -12.28 -11.54 -5.66
N GLY A 149 -11.92 -11.01 -6.83
CA GLY A 149 -12.42 -9.76 -7.38
C GLY A 149 -11.61 -8.52 -6.99
N ASN A 150 -10.44 -8.66 -6.36
CA ASN A 150 -9.53 -7.54 -6.15
C ASN A 150 -8.97 -7.06 -7.49
N LEU A 151 -8.74 -5.75 -7.61
CA LEU A 151 -8.29 -5.13 -8.84
C LEU A 151 -6.76 -5.00 -8.87
N ILE A 152 -6.17 -5.28 -10.02
CA ILE A 152 -4.78 -5.01 -10.36
C ILE A 152 -4.81 -4.14 -11.61
N GLU A 153 -4.23 -2.94 -11.53
CA GLU A 153 -4.06 -2.08 -12.69
C GLU A 153 -2.78 -2.47 -13.43
N LEU A 154 -2.92 -2.90 -14.69
CA LEU A 154 -1.78 -3.13 -15.57
C LEU A 154 -1.59 -1.88 -16.42
N PHE A 155 -0.39 -1.30 -16.39
CA PHE A 155 -0.11 0.00 -16.99
C PHE A 155 1.15 -0.05 -17.87
N GLU A 156 1.01 0.39 -19.12
CA GLU A 156 2.15 0.63 -20.02
C GLU A 156 2.31 2.14 -20.20
N PRO A 157 3.39 2.76 -19.68
CA PRO A 157 3.63 4.18 -19.87
C PRO A 157 3.87 4.50 -21.35
N LYS A 158 3.42 5.67 -21.78
CA LYS A 158 3.78 6.18 -23.10
C LYS A 158 5.29 6.42 -23.15
N LYS A 159 5.95 5.91 -24.18
CA LYS A 159 7.37 6.16 -24.48
C LYS A 159 7.59 7.58 -24.97
#